data_AF-A0A087A4Q3-F1
#
_entry.id   AF-A0A087A4Q3-F1
#
_cell.length_a   1.000
_cell.length_b   1.000
_cell.length_c   1.000
_cell.angle_alpha   90.00
_cell.angle_beta   90.00
_cell.angle_gamma   90.00
#
_symmetry.space_group_name_H-M   'P 1'
#
loop_
_entity.id
_entity.type
_entity.pdbx_description
1 polymer ?
#
loop_
_entity_poly.entity_id
_entity_poly.type
_entity_poly.pdbx_seq_one_letter_code
_entity_poly.pdbx_strand_id
1 'polypeptide(L)'
;MGRTVFTAEEVRYLGSLPVVANATTARITYTRAFKRDCLRRYLDGEKPVDLFREAGLKPEIIGRKRIERCLARWKAERDVILNDSTGDATISADAVSALSGTTSAATRPFASSVSASFASSTAPDRLTVSSAESYAAPDVSAASPAATASATSYISGNGLVGTDDVRDRIIVQQTHYIDALEREIADLRRRLQE
;
A
#
# COMPACT_ATOMS: atom_id res chain seq x y z
N MET A 1 -10.88 4.71 15.70
CA MET A 1 -10.21 5.95 15.25
C MET A 1 -8.86 6.07 15.96
N GLY A 2 -7.75 6.16 15.24
CA GLY A 2 -6.40 6.23 15.83
C GLY A 2 -5.96 7.68 16.05
N ARG A 3 -5.16 7.92 17.10
CA ARG A 3 -4.57 9.23 17.42
C ARG A 3 -3.82 9.79 16.20
N THR A 4 -4.18 11.00 15.79
CA THR A 4 -3.63 11.67 14.60
C THR A 4 -2.42 12.55 14.90
N VAL A 5 -2.22 12.92 16.17
CA VAL A 5 -1.18 13.87 16.61
C VAL A 5 -0.39 13.33 17.81
N PHE A 6 0.93 13.48 17.74
CA PHE A 6 1.89 13.17 18.80
C PHE A 6 2.07 14.36 19.75
N THR A 7 2.36 14.10 21.02
CA THR A 7 2.73 15.15 21.97
C THR A 7 4.14 15.67 21.69
N ALA A 8 4.46 16.87 22.18
CA ALA A 8 5.81 17.43 22.03
C ALA A 8 6.89 16.54 22.67
N GLU A 9 6.55 15.87 23.77
CA GLU A 9 7.42 14.89 24.44
C GLU A 9 7.64 13.64 23.59
N GLU A 10 6.58 13.10 23.00
CA GLU A 10 6.66 11.95 22.09
C GLU A 10 7.50 12.28 20.85
N VAL A 11 7.35 13.47 20.28
CA VAL A 11 8.17 13.90 19.12
C VAL A 11 9.64 14.00 19.49
N ARG A 12 9.97 14.56 20.66
CA ARG A 12 11.36 14.61 21.16
C ARG A 12 11.93 13.21 21.38
N TYR A 13 11.16 12.31 21.96
CA TYR A 13 11.56 10.92 22.15
C TYR A 13 11.81 10.21 20.81
N LEU A 14 10.88 10.35 19.86
CA LEU A 14 11.04 9.73 18.54
C LEU A 14 12.24 10.29 17.79
N GLY A 15 12.57 11.57 17.97
CA GLY A 15 13.72 12.23 17.35
C GLY A 15 15.08 11.82 17.96
N SER A 16 15.13 11.24 19.16
CA SER A 16 16.39 10.76 19.74
C SER A 16 16.78 9.35 19.28
N LEU A 17 15.87 8.62 18.61
CA LEU A 17 16.11 7.27 18.14
C LEU A 17 16.87 7.28 16.80
N PRO A 18 17.94 6.47 16.64
CA PRO A 18 18.73 6.43 15.40
C PRO A 18 17.96 5.84 14.20
N VAL A 19 16.83 5.17 14.45
CA VAL A 19 15.96 4.60 13.41
C VAL A 19 15.02 5.62 12.77
N VAL A 20 14.88 6.80 13.39
CA VAL A 20 14.01 7.88 12.91
C VAL A 20 14.87 8.99 12.32
N ALA A 21 14.67 9.28 11.04
CA ALA A 21 15.36 10.39 10.38
C ALA A 21 14.77 11.75 10.78
N ASN A 22 13.45 11.84 10.93
CA ASN A 22 12.75 13.04 11.38
C ASN A 22 11.37 12.68 11.95
N ALA A 23 11.02 13.26 13.10
CA ALA A 23 9.69 13.15 13.71
C ALA A 23 9.03 14.53 13.80
N THR A 24 7.77 14.59 13.39
CA THR A 24 6.91 15.77 13.52
C THR A 24 5.61 15.34 14.21
N THR A 25 4.81 16.29 14.67
CA THR A 25 3.53 16.06 15.36
C THR A 25 2.58 15.12 14.61
N ALA A 26 2.62 15.10 13.27
CA ALA A 26 1.76 14.21 12.46
C ALA A 26 2.50 13.03 11.80
N ARG A 27 3.78 13.22 11.44
CA ARG A 27 4.51 12.33 10.53
C ARG A 27 5.85 11.89 11.11
N ILE A 28 6.17 10.62 10.91
CA ILE A 28 7.48 10.04 11.23
C ILE A 28 8.12 9.64 9.91
N THR A 29 9.38 10.03 9.73
CA THR A 29 10.24 9.63 8.61
C THR A 29 11.29 8.68 9.16
N TYR A 30 11.26 7.44 8.67
CA TYR A 30 12.21 6.41 9.08
C TYR A 30 13.47 6.45 8.23
N THR A 31 14.60 6.11 8.83
CA THR A 31 15.87 5.98 8.10
C THR A 31 15.80 4.88 7.06
N ARG A 32 16.62 4.99 6.01
CA ARG A 32 16.64 3.98 4.95
C ARG A 32 17.17 2.64 5.46
N ALA A 33 18.24 2.67 6.26
CA ALA A 33 18.83 1.50 6.90
C ALA A 33 17.78 0.71 7.70
N PHE A 34 17.01 1.37 8.56
CA PHE A 34 15.97 0.71 9.36
C PHE A 34 14.89 0.05 8.50
N LYS A 35 14.45 0.70 7.41
CA LYS A 35 13.45 0.11 6.50
C LYS A 35 13.95 -1.18 5.86
N ARG A 36 15.23 -1.23 5.46
CA ARG A 36 15.85 -2.44 4.88
C ARG A 36 15.94 -3.55 5.90
N ASP A 37 16.48 -3.26 7.07
CA ASP A 37 16.67 -4.26 8.14
C ASP A 37 15.33 -4.83 8.60
N CYS A 38 14.32 -3.96 8.76
CA CYS A 38 12.98 -4.36 9.14
C CYS A 38 12.32 -5.24 8.07
N LEU A 39 12.46 -4.91 6.78
CA LEU A 39 11.95 -5.76 5.70
C LEU A 39 12.67 -7.11 5.63
N ARG A 40 14.00 -7.12 5.78
CA ARG A 40 14.80 -8.36 5.74
C ARG A 40 14.31 -9.34 6.80
N ARG A 41 14.25 -8.91 8.05
CA ARG A 41 13.80 -9.75 9.18
C ARG A 41 12.32 -10.12 9.10
N TYR A 42 11.48 -9.24 8.56
CA TYR A 42 10.07 -9.57 8.33
C TYR A 42 9.92 -10.71 7.30
N LEU A 43 10.77 -10.76 6.27
CA LEU A 43 10.81 -11.88 5.32
C LEU A 43 11.32 -13.17 5.96
N ASP A 44 12.21 -13.05 6.96
CA ASP A 44 12.67 -14.18 7.80
C ASP A 44 11.56 -14.69 8.77
N GLY A 45 10.41 -14.02 8.82
CA GLY A 45 9.22 -14.43 9.59
C GLY A 45 9.05 -13.74 10.94
N GLU A 46 9.89 -12.74 11.27
CA GLU A 46 9.73 -11.97 12.49
C GLU A 46 8.48 -11.10 12.47
N LYS A 47 7.87 -10.89 13.65
CA LYS A 47 6.63 -10.11 13.77
C LYS A 47 6.94 -8.61 13.69
N PRO A 48 6.16 -7.83 12.92
CA PRO A 48 6.37 -6.38 12.77
C PRO A 48 6.37 -5.60 14.09
N VAL A 49 5.54 -6.02 15.04
CA VAL A 49 5.44 -5.35 16.35
C VAL A 49 6.70 -5.54 17.18
N ASP A 50 7.33 -6.71 17.08
CA ASP A 50 8.55 -7.02 17.82
C ASP A 50 9.75 -6.25 17.25
N LEU A 51 9.89 -6.22 15.92
CA LEU A 51 10.91 -5.42 15.21
C LEU A 51 10.88 -3.94 15.59
N PHE A 52 9.68 -3.35 15.66
CA PHE A 52 9.53 -1.96 16.07
C PHE A 52 9.76 -1.78 17.57
N ARG A 53 9.38 -2.75 18.42
CA ARG A 53 9.64 -2.71 19.86
C ARG A 53 11.13 -2.72 20.16
N GLU A 54 11.92 -3.54 19.48
CA GLU A 54 13.38 -3.61 19.60
C GLU A 54 14.05 -2.29 19.22
N ALA A 55 13.52 -1.62 18.20
CA ALA A 55 13.99 -0.32 17.73
C ALA A 55 13.57 0.87 18.62
N GLY A 56 12.87 0.63 19.74
CA GLY A 56 12.33 1.68 20.62
C GLY A 56 11.02 2.31 20.12
N LEU A 57 10.50 1.86 18.98
CA LEU A 57 9.26 2.33 18.36
C LEU A 57 8.06 1.56 18.92
N LYS A 58 7.74 1.79 20.20
CA LYS A 58 6.70 1.04 20.91
C LYS A 58 5.31 1.19 20.28
N PRO A 59 4.51 0.10 20.21
CA PRO A 59 3.16 0.14 19.66
C PRO A 59 2.19 1.02 20.49
N GLU A 60 2.53 1.38 21.72
CA GLU A 60 1.76 2.32 22.55
C GLU A 60 1.84 3.75 22.03
N ILE A 61 3.03 4.18 21.57
CA ILE A 61 3.27 5.55 21.08
C ILE A 61 2.83 5.67 19.62
N ILE A 62 3.22 4.70 18.78
CA ILE A 62 2.95 4.75 17.33
C ILE A 62 1.61 4.13 16.96
N GLY A 63 1.14 3.14 17.71
CA GLY A 63 -0.08 2.40 17.38
C GLY A 63 0.17 1.24 16.41
N ARG A 64 -0.36 0.06 16.77
CA ARG A 64 -0.26 -1.18 15.98
C ARG A 64 -0.66 -1.00 14.52
N LYS A 65 -1.77 -0.30 14.24
CA LYS A 65 -2.26 -0.06 12.88
C LYS A 65 -1.33 0.80 12.03
N ARG A 66 -0.58 1.73 12.65
CA ARG A 66 0.41 2.53 11.91
C ARG A 66 1.61 1.68 11.52
N ILE A 67 2.06 0.78 12.40
CA ILE A 67 3.13 -0.18 12.12
C ILE A 67 2.73 -1.09 10.94
N GLU A 68 1.55 -1.71 11.01
CA GLU A 68 1.02 -2.55 9.92
C GLU A 68 0.98 -1.80 8.58
N ARG A 69 0.44 -0.57 8.57
CA ARG A 69 0.34 0.24 7.35
C ARG A 69 1.71 0.66 6.81
N CYS A 70 2.66 1.00 7.68
CA CYS A 70 4.01 1.34 7.24
C CYS A 70 4.68 0.15 6.57
N LEU A 71 4.57 -1.03 7.18
CA LEU A 71 5.18 -2.24 6.64
C LEU A 71 4.51 -2.67 5.32
N ALA A 72 3.17 -2.60 5.23
CA ALA A 72 2.46 -2.90 3.99
C ALA A 72 2.95 -2.02 2.82
N ARG A 73 3.21 -0.73 3.08
CA ARG A 73 3.78 0.18 2.08
C ARG A 73 5.21 -0.18 1.70
N TRP A 74 6.07 -0.47 2.69
CA TRP A 74 7.45 -0.87 2.42
C TRP A 74 7.54 -2.19 1.67
N LYS A 75 6.61 -3.11 1.93
CA LYS A 75 6.51 -4.38 1.22
C LYS A 75 6.16 -4.16 -0.26
N ALA A 76 5.32 -3.18 -0.58
CA ALA A 76 5.03 -2.81 -1.98
C ALA A 76 6.26 -2.19 -2.67
N GLU A 77 7.10 -1.48 -1.92
CA GLU A 77 8.35 -0.86 -2.41
C GLU A 77 9.59 -1.74 -2.14
N ARG A 78 9.42 -3.06 -1.93
CA ARG A 78 10.47 -3.97 -1.45
C ARG A 78 11.73 -3.89 -2.31
N ASP A 79 11.58 -4.01 -3.62
CA ASP A 79 12.72 -4.11 -4.54
C ASP A 79 13.53 -2.81 -4.56
N VAL A 80 12.85 -1.66 -4.47
CA VAL A 80 13.50 -0.35 -4.35
C VAL A 80 14.22 -0.21 -3.00
N ILE A 81 13.63 -0.71 -1.92
CA ILE A 81 14.21 -0.63 -0.57
C ILE A 81 15.45 -1.53 -0.43
N LEU A 82 15.41 -2.76 -0.92
CA LEU A 82 16.52 -3.70 -0.80
C LEU A 82 17.66 -3.41 -1.79
N ASN A 83 17.36 -2.95 -3.00
CA ASN A 83 18.38 -2.69 -4.03
C ASN A 83 19.13 -1.37 -3.84
N ASP A 84 18.66 -0.50 -2.94
CA ASP A 84 19.30 0.75 -2.53
C ASP A 84 20.54 0.45 -1.65
N SER A 85 21.55 -0.15 -2.28
CA SER A 85 22.85 -0.52 -1.70
C SER A 85 23.92 0.54 -1.97
N THR A 86 23.58 1.62 -2.67
CA THR A 86 24.53 2.62 -3.18
C THR A 86 24.29 3.96 -2.48
N GLY A 87 25.02 4.23 -1.40
CA GLY A 87 24.99 5.59 -0.84
C GLY A 87 25.72 5.82 0.48
N ASP A 88 26.14 4.78 1.19
CA ASP A 88 26.96 4.92 2.40
C ASP A 88 28.15 3.96 2.33
N ALA A 89 28.92 4.05 1.24
CA ALA A 89 30.31 3.64 1.27
C ALA A 89 31.07 4.77 1.95
N THR A 90 31.38 4.55 3.22
CA THR A 90 32.23 5.37 4.05
C THR A 90 33.48 5.77 3.26
N ILE A 91 33.67 7.07 3.09
CA ILE A 91 34.90 7.69 2.62
C ILE A 91 36.12 7.05 3.32
N SER A 92 36.80 6.15 2.62
CA SER A 92 38.12 5.69 3.03
C SER A 92 39.09 6.82 2.72
N ALA A 93 39.60 7.44 3.79
CA ALA A 93 40.51 8.57 3.77
C ALA A 93 41.93 8.16 3.37
N ASP A 94 42.11 7.65 2.14
CA ASP A 94 43.43 7.40 1.56
C ASP A 94 43.42 7.65 0.05
N ALA A 95 43.38 8.94 -0.32
CA ALA A 95 43.74 9.43 -1.65
C ALA A 95 44.15 10.90 -1.52
N VAL A 96 45.36 11.11 -1.02
CA VAL A 96 46.08 12.39 -1.18
C VAL A 96 46.60 12.51 -2.63
N SER A 97 46.55 13.75 -3.15
CA SER A 97 47.17 14.25 -4.39
C SER A 97 46.50 13.98 -5.75
N ALA A 98 45.76 14.99 -6.22
CA ALA A 98 45.85 15.69 -7.51
C ALA A 98 44.47 16.30 -7.81
N LEU A 99 44.24 17.54 -8.25
CA LEU A 99 45.05 18.63 -8.77
C LEU A 99 44.15 19.88 -8.70
N SER A 100 44.75 21.03 -8.39
CA SER A 100 44.12 22.35 -8.42
C SER A 100 43.56 22.73 -9.80
N GLY A 101 42.46 23.50 -9.76
CA GLY A 101 42.22 24.61 -10.69
C GLY A 101 41.04 24.44 -11.64
N THR A 102 39.91 25.10 -11.37
CA THR A 102 39.70 26.49 -11.78
C THR A 102 38.25 26.93 -11.53
N THR A 103 38.11 28.23 -11.30
CA THR A 103 36.95 28.98 -10.83
C THR A 103 35.94 29.30 -11.93
N SER A 104 34.65 29.41 -11.58
CA SER A 104 33.72 30.52 -11.90
C SER A 104 32.28 30.07 -11.58
N ALA A 105 31.62 30.56 -10.54
CA ALA A 105 30.94 31.86 -10.45
C ALA A 105 29.78 32.03 -11.47
N ALA A 106 28.54 31.72 -11.05
CA ALA A 106 27.32 32.31 -11.62
C ALA A 106 26.11 32.22 -10.64
N THR A 107 25.97 33.33 -9.92
CA THR A 107 24.84 33.93 -9.21
C THR A 107 23.41 33.75 -9.79
N ARG A 108 22.52 33.14 -8.98
CA ARG A 108 21.07 33.44 -8.69
C ARG A 108 20.05 33.38 -9.86
N PRO A 109 18.70 33.50 -9.63
CA PRO A 109 17.90 33.48 -8.40
C PRO A 109 16.66 32.55 -8.41
N PHE A 110 16.06 32.45 -7.22
CA PHE A 110 14.69 32.07 -6.86
C PHE A 110 13.60 32.77 -7.70
N ALA A 111 12.57 32.03 -8.13
CA ALA A 111 11.31 32.58 -8.62
C ALA A 111 10.13 31.75 -8.09
N SER A 112 9.56 32.26 -7.00
CA SER A 112 8.17 32.04 -6.59
C SER A 112 7.24 32.68 -7.62
N SER A 113 6.16 32.00 -7.99
CA SER A 113 4.97 32.67 -8.51
C SER A 113 3.73 32.14 -7.81
N VAL A 114 2.94 33.09 -7.34
CA VAL A 114 1.75 32.99 -6.51
C VAL A 114 0.54 33.30 -7.39
N SER A 115 -0.62 32.78 -6.98
CA SER A 115 -1.98 33.29 -7.27
C SER A 115 -2.50 33.07 -8.72
N ALA A 116 -3.79 32.89 -8.98
CA ALA A 116 -4.95 33.36 -8.23
C ALA A 116 -6.21 32.51 -8.47
N SER A 117 -7.10 32.63 -7.51
CA SER A 117 -8.50 32.23 -7.36
C SER A 117 -9.43 32.66 -8.49
N PHE A 118 -10.55 31.94 -8.66
CA PHE A 118 -11.84 32.56 -8.98
C PHE A 118 -13.03 31.62 -8.64
N ALA A 119 -13.95 32.20 -7.84
CA ALA A 119 -15.39 31.98 -7.59
C ALA A 119 -16.01 30.58 -7.82
N SER A 120 -16.70 29.97 -6.84
CA SER A 120 -17.99 30.34 -6.21
C SER A 120 -19.22 30.19 -7.13
N SER A 121 -20.34 29.83 -6.50
CA SER A 121 -21.70 29.57 -7.02
C SER A 121 -21.99 28.11 -7.41
N THR A 122 -23.09 27.46 -7.04
CA THR A 122 -24.33 27.87 -6.36
C THR A 122 -25.07 26.57 -5.98
N ALA A 123 -25.63 26.52 -4.78
CA ALA A 123 -26.67 25.54 -4.42
C ALA A 123 -27.99 25.89 -5.13
N PRO A 124 -28.81 24.89 -5.49
CA PRO A 124 -30.14 24.82 -4.85
C PRO A 124 -30.38 23.41 -4.30
N ASP A 125 -30.91 23.27 -3.09
CA ASP A 125 -32.35 23.34 -2.80
C ASP A 125 -33.10 22.13 -3.39
N ARG A 126 -33.63 21.27 -2.53
CA ARG A 126 -35.08 21.21 -2.26
C ARG A 126 -35.60 19.80 -1.93
N LEU A 127 -35.94 19.64 -0.66
CA LEU A 127 -37.14 19.05 -0.05
C LEU A 127 -37.77 17.76 -0.62
N THR A 128 -37.89 16.80 0.31
CA THR A 128 -39.13 16.19 0.82
C THR A 128 -40.16 15.59 -0.16
N VAL A 129 -40.48 14.32 0.08
CA VAL A 129 -41.83 13.72 0.19
C VAL A 129 -41.57 12.28 0.66
N SER A 130 -41.84 11.93 1.92
CA SER A 130 -43.12 11.52 2.50
C SER A 130 -43.77 10.30 1.84
N SER A 131 -43.87 9.25 2.67
CA SER A 131 -45.11 8.52 2.96
C SER A 131 -45.40 7.19 2.24
N ALA A 132 -46.02 6.34 3.07
CA ALA A 132 -46.74 5.09 2.82
C ALA A 132 -45.85 3.85 2.67
N GLU A 133 -45.70 3.05 3.74
CA GLU A 133 -46.67 2.00 4.14
C GLU A 133 -46.93 1.03 3.00
N SER A 134 -46.55 -0.24 3.18
CA SER A 134 -47.51 -1.34 3.31
C SER A 134 -46.82 -2.70 3.23
N TYR A 135 -47.16 -3.54 4.21
CA TYR A 135 -46.87 -4.96 4.25
C TYR A 135 -47.69 -5.68 3.19
N ALA A 136 -47.06 -6.55 2.39
CA ALA A 136 -47.67 -7.78 1.88
C ALA A 136 -46.61 -8.68 1.20
N ALA A 137 -46.19 -9.73 1.90
CA ALA A 137 -46.02 -11.04 1.26
C ALA A 137 -47.45 -11.61 1.09
N PRO A 138 -47.78 -12.35 0.02
CA PRO A 138 -47.24 -13.69 -0.29
C PRO A 138 -46.97 -13.81 -1.82
N ASP A 139 -46.51 -14.89 -2.44
CA ASP A 139 -46.87 -16.29 -2.30
C ASP A 139 -45.90 -17.12 -3.17
N VAL A 140 -45.79 -18.40 -2.81
CA VAL A 140 -44.95 -19.41 -3.43
C VAL A 140 -45.64 -19.98 -4.68
N SER A 141 -44.97 -20.00 -5.84
CA SER A 141 -44.97 -21.17 -6.76
C SER A 141 -44.38 -20.92 -8.14
N ALA A 142 -43.66 -21.95 -8.58
CA ALA A 142 -43.58 -22.46 -9.95
C ALA A 142 -42.64 -21.76 -10.97
N ALA A 143 -41.41 -22.28 -11.00
CA ALA A 143 -40.84 -23.00 -12.15
C ALA A 143 -40.79 -22.34 -13.55
N SER A 144 -39.59 -21.92 -13.96
CA SER A 144 -38.98 -22.36 -15.23
C SER A 144 -37.50 -21.91 -15.32
N PRO A 145 -36.53 -22.81 -15.61
CA PRO A 145 -35.12 -22.45 -15.75
C PRO A 145 -34.72 -22.30 -17.21
N ALA A 146 -34.48 -21.08 -17.67
CA ALA A 146 -33.81 -20.84 -18.94
C ALA A 146 -32.91 -19.60 -18.83
N ALA A 147 -31.61 -19.85 -18.93
CA ALA A 147 -30.54 -18.99 -19.43
C ALA A 147 -30.57 -17.50 -19.06
N THR A 148 -29.58 -17.04 -18.29
CA THR A 148 -28.48 -16.18 -18.79
C THR A 148 -27.49 -15.98 -17.65
N ALA A 149 -26.24 -16.38 -17.89
CA ALA A 149 -25.13 -16.22 -16.96
C ALA A 149 -24.90 -14.74 -16.61
N SER A 150 -25.11 -14.38 -15.34
CA SER A 150 -24.58 -13.14 -14.80
C SER A 150 -23.12 -13.35 -14.44
N ALA A 151 -22.25 -13.16 -15.43
CA ALA A 151 -20.83 -12.97 -15.21
C ALA A 151 -20.68 -11.72 -14.33
N THR A 152 -20.28 -11.90 -13.08
CA THR A 152 -19.77 -10.81 -12.26
C THR A 152 -18.54 -10.25 -12.97
N SER A 153 -18.75 -9.15 -13.68
CA SER A 153 -17.73 -8.30 -14.26
C SER A 153 -16.82 -7.83 -13.14
N TYR A 154 -15.71 -8.54 -12.94
CA TYR A 154 -14.58 -7.96 -12.21
C TYR A 154 -14.11 -6.76 -13.04
N ILE A 155 -14.14 -5.63 -12.37
CA ILE A 155 -13.93 -4.30 -12.92
C ILE A 155 -12.54 -4.25 -13.57
N SER A 156 -12.53 -4.12 -14.89
CA SER A 156 -11.40 -3.55 -15.63
C SER A 156 -11.32 -2.07 -15.25
N GLY A 157 -10.33 -1.73 -14.45
CA GLY A 157 -10.06 -0.37 -14.02
C GLY A 157 -8.56 -0.14 -13.85
N ASN A 158 -7.95 0.37 -14.93
CA ASN A 158 -6.63 0.99 -15.02
C ASN A 158 -5.39 0.14 -14.75
N GLY A 159 -4.59 -0.01 -15.81
CA GLY A 159 -3.30 -0.65 -15.78
C GLY A 159 -2.18 0.15 -15.13
N LEU A 160 -1.02 -0.52 -15.16
CA LEU A 160 0.33 -0.11 -14.80
C LEU A 160 0.75 -0.51 -13.37
N VAL A 161 1.55 -1.59 -13.34
CA VAL A 161 2.41 -2.10 -12.25
C VAL A 161 1.79 -3.16 -11.34
N GLY A 162 2.09 -4.44 -11.66
CA GLY A 162 2.33 -5.49 -10.65
C GLY A 162 1.34 -6.66 -10.60
N THR A 163 1.18 -7.46 -11.66
CA THR A 163 0.41 -8.73 -11.59
C THR A 163 1.30 -9.97 -11.46
N ASP A 164 2.39 -9.86 -10.67
CA ASP A 164 3.07 -11.01 -10.07
C ASP A 164 2.63 -11.19 -8.61
N ASP A 165 1.48 -10.63 -8.24
CA ASP A 165 0.88 -10.87 -6.94
C ASP A 165 0.54 -12.35 -6.83
N VAL A 166 0.89 -12.97 -5.69
CA VAL A 166 0.63 -14.39 -5.40
C VAL A 166 -0.84 -14.75 -5.66
N ARG A 167 -1.75 -13.79 -5.47
CA ARG A 167 -3.17 -13.91 -5.80
C ARG A 167 -3.41 -14.22 -7.28
N ASP A 168 -2.78 -13.48 -8.18
CA ASP A 168 -2.95 -13.64 -9.63
C ASP A 168 -2.37 -14.97 -10.10
N ARG A 169 -1.24 -15.40 -9.51
CA ARG A 169 -0.67 -16.73 -9.78
C ARG A 169 -1.57 -17.86 -9.29
N ILE A 170 -2.18 -17.71 -8.11
CA ILE A 170 -3.16 -18.68 -7.60
C ILE A 170 -4.39 -18.73 -8.49
N ILE A 171 -4.90 -17.58 -8.94
CA ILE A 171 -6.06 -17.53 -9.84
C ILE A 171 -5.74 -18.24 -11.15
N VAL A 172 -4.61 -17.94 -11.79
CA VAL A 172 -4.18 -18.60 -13.04
C VAL A 172 -4.02 -20.10 -12.84
N GLN A 173 -3.38 -20.53 -11.74
CA GLN A 173 -3.22 -21.94 -11.43
C GLN A 173 -4.58 -22.64 -11.20
N GLN A 174 -5.50 -21.99 -10.50
CA GLN A 174 -6.84 -22.52 -10.25
C GLN A 174 -7.66 -22.64 -11.54
N THR A 175 -7.59 -21.66 -12.45
CA THR A 175 -8.26 -21.73 -13.76
C THR A 175 -7.79 -22.95 -14.54
N HIS A 176 -6.47 -23.15 -14.65
CA HIS A 176 -5.92 -24.31 -15.36
C HIS A 176 -6.31 -25.65 -14.73
N TYR A 177 -6.39 -25.72 -13.41
CA TYR A 177 -6.82 -26.93 -12.71
C TYR A 177 -8.31 -27.24 -12.94
N ILE A 178 -9.16 -26.20 -12.94
CA ILE A 178 -10.59 -26.35 -13.27
C ILE A 178 -10.76 -26.89 -14.68
N ASP A 179 -10.08 -26.31 -15.68
CA ASP A 179 -10.15 -26.78 -17.07
C ASP A 179 -9.74 -28.25 -17.22
N ALA A 180 -8.71 -28.68 -16.48
CA ALA A 180 -8.25 -30.07 -16.50
C ALA A 180 -9.29 -31.01 -15.89
N LEU A 181 -9.86 -30.65 -14.75
CA LEU A 181 -10.93 -31.43 -14.11
C LEU A 181 -12.20 -31.48 -14.96
N GLU A 182 -12.57 -30.38 -15.61
CA GLU A 182 -13.73 -30.34 -16.50
C GLU A 182 -13.56 -31.30 -17.68
N ARG A 183 -12.36 -31.38 -18.26
CA ARG A 183 -12.05 -32.37 -19.31
C ARG A 183 -12.11 -33.79 -18.77
N GLU A 184 -11.54 -34.06 -17.61
CA GLU A 184 -11.57 -35.40 -17.01
C GLU A 184 -13.01 -35.85 -16.69
N ILE A 185 -13.84 -34.94 -16.15
CA ILE A 185 -15.25 -35.21 -15.90
C ILE A 185 -15.99 -35.48 -17.22
N ALA A 186 -15.71 -34.73 -18.28
CA ALA A 186 -16.31 -34.96 -19.60
C ALA A 186 -15.94 -36.34 -20.15
N ASP A 187 -14.68 -36.75 -20.03
CA ASP A 187 -14.20 -38.06 -20.45
C ASP A 187 -14.81 -39.20 -19.63
N LEU A 188 -14.84 -39.07 -18.29
CA LEU A 188 -15.46 -40.06 -17.40
C LEU A 188 -16.96 -40.20 -17.68
N ARG A 189 -17.66 -39.09 -17.93
CA ARG A 189 -19.08 -39.13 -18.32
C ARG A 189 -19.30 -39.83 -19.65
N ARG A 190 -18.42 -39.62 -20.64
CA ARG A 190 -18.49 -40.34 -21.93
C ARG A 190 -18.30 -41.84 -21.72
N ARG A 191 -17.32 -42.27 -20.92
CA ARG A 191 -17.06 -43.70 -20.64
C ARG A 191 -18.19 -44.42 -19.91
N LEU A 192 -19.03 -43.70 -19.18
CA LEU A 192 -20.21 -44.27 -18.50
C LEU A 192 -21.44 -44.36 -19.42
N GLN A 193 -21.43 -43.67 -20.56
CA GLN A 193 -22.52 -43.69 -21.55
C GLN A 193 -22.29 -44.72 -22.66
N GLU A 194 -21.06 -45.25 -22.79
CA GLU A 194 -20.68 -46.38 -23.63
C GLU A 194 -20.82 -47.71 -22.87
#